data_AF-A0A258KJR1-F1
#
_entry.id   AF-A0A258KJR1-F1
#
_cell.length_a   1.000
_cell.length_b   1.000
_cell.length_c   1.000
_cell.angle_alpha   90.00
_cell.angle_beta   90.00
_cell.angle_gamma   90.00
#
_symmetry.space_group_name_H-M   'P 1'
#
loop_
_entity.id
_entity.type
_entity.pdbx_description
1 polymer ?
#
loop_
_entity_poly.entity_id
_entity_poly.type
_entity_poly.pdbx_seq_one_letter_code
_entity_poly.pdbx_strand_id
1 'polypeptide(L)' 'YKEKFFDFKQSNQMGNFDKLAGTYDLKQQIIAGKSEEEIRQSWEPGLSQYKIIRKKYLLYQ' A
#
# COMPACT_ATOMS: atom_id res chain seq x y z
N TYR A 1 -19.48 6.36 4.23
CA TYR A 1 -18.94 7.07 3.05
C TYR A 1 -17.67 6.42 2.50
N LYS A 2 -16.63 6.16 3.31
CA LYS A 2 -15.37 5.55 2.85
C LYS A 2 -15.51 4.14 2.26
N GLU A 3 -16.42 3.32 2.76
CA GLU A 3 -16.63 1.95 2.26
C GLU A 3 -17.06 1.89 0.79
N LYS A 4 -17.85 2.88 0.34
CA LYS A 4 -18.26 2.98 -1.07
C LYS A 4 -17.08 3.23 -1.98
N PHE A 5 -16.04 3.95 -1.55
CA PHE A 5 -14.86 4.17 -2.39
C PHE A 5 -14.13 2.86 -2.73
N PHE A 6 -14.11 1.90 -1.80
CA PHE A 6 -13.42 0.62 -2.00
C PHE A 6 -14.27 -0.45 -2.68
N ASP A 7 -15.53 -0.15 -3.02
CA ASP A 7 -16.37 -1.02 -3.82
C ASP A 7 -15.99 -0.93 -5.30
N PHE A 8 -15.08 -1.80 -5.71
CA PHE A 8 -14.59 -1.89 -7.08
C PHE A 8 -15.64 -2.40 -8.09
N LYS A 9 -16.82 -2.83 -7.65
CA LYS A 9 -17.90 -3.24 -8.57
C LYS A 9 -18.58 -2.05 -9.26
N GLN A 10 -18.35 -0.83 -8.77
CA GLN A 10 -18.90 0.38 -9.38
C GLN A 10 -18.30 0.67 -10.77
N SER A 11 -17.07 0.22 -11.06
CA SER A 11 -16.42 0.44 -12.34
C SER A 11 -15.25 -0.51 -12.55
N ASN A 12 -15.17 -1.09 -13.75
CA ASN A 12 -14.06 -1.96 -14.14
C ASN A 12 -12.71 -1.22 -14.15
N GLN A 13 -12.71 0.10 -14.39
CA GLN A 13 -11.51 0.94 -14.43
C GLN A 13 -10.92 1.22 -13.04
N MET A 14 -11.74 1.16 -11.98
CA MET A 14 -11.24 1.35 -10.61
C MET A 14 -10.35 0.19 -10.18
N GLY A 15 -10.69 -1.04 -10.59
CA GLY A 15 -9.98 -2.25 -10.16
C GLY A 15 -10.08 -2.49 -8.65
N ASN A 16 -9.55 -3.63 -8.20
CA ASN A 16 -9.56 -3.97 -6.77
C ASN A 16 -8.41 -3.26 -6.04
N PHE A 17 -8.76 -2.42 -5.07
CA PHE A 17 -7.79 -1.62 -4.31
C PHE A 17 -6.71 -2.46 -3.62
N ASP A 18 -7.09 -3.55 -2.95
CA ASP A 18 -6.15 -4.41 -2.22
C ASP A 18 -5.15 -5.08 -3.17
N LYS A 19 -5.59 -5.44 -4.40
CA LYS A 19 -4.70 -5.97 -5.45
C LYS A 19 -3.70 -4.93 -5.95
N LEU A 20 -4.13 -3.67 -6.10
CA LEU A 20 -3.25 -2.58 -6.55
C LEU A 20 -2.25 -2.18 -5.47
N ALA A 21 -2.68 -2.16 -4.21
CA ALA A 21 -1.83 -1.86 -3.06
C ALA A 21 -0.86 -3.00 -2.73
N GLY A 22 -1.18 -4.24 -3.10
CA GLY A 22 -0.39 -5.42 -2.74
C GLY A 22 -0.52 -5.83 -1.27
N THR A 23 -1.45 -5.23 -0.52
CA THR A 23 -1.76 -5.55 0.88
C THR A 23 -3.20 -5.15 1.21
N TYR A 24 -3.80 -5.82 2.19
CA TYR A 24 -5.09 -5.44 2.77
C TYR A 24 -4.96 -4.31 3.80
N ASP A 25 -3.76 -4.11 4.36
CA ASP A 25 -3.54 -3.22 5.51
C ASP A 25 -3.81 -1.76 5.18
N LEU A 26 -3.41 -1.30 3.98
CA LEU A 26 -3.57 0.09 3.57
C LEU A 26 -5.03 0.53 3.62
N LYS A 27 -5.95 -0.29 3.11
CA LYS A 27 -7.38 -0.01 3.16
C LYS A 27 -7.87 0.13 4.60
N GLN A 28 -7.46 -0.80 5.47
CA GLN A 28 -7.86 -0.80 6.88
C GLN A 28 -7.35 0.45 7.61
N GLN A 29 -6.11 0.86 7.34
CA GLN A 29 -5.53 2.07 7.94
C GLN A 29 -6.27 3.35 7.50
N ILE A 30 -6.67 3.46 6.23
CA ILE A 30 -7.45 4.60 5.71
C ILE A 30 -8.86 4.64 6.34
N ILE A 31 -9.51 3.48 6.47
CA ILE A 31 -10.82 3.36 7.11
C ILE A 31 -10.72 3.75 8.60
N ALA A 32 -9.69 3.27 9.30
CA ALA A 32 -9.38 3.61 10.68
C ALA A 32 -8.99 5.08 10.89
N GLY A 33 -8.78 5.86 9.82
CA GLY A 33 -8.52 7.29 9.90
C GLY A 33 -7.09 7.63 10.30
N LYS A 34 -6.13 6.72 10.10
CA LYS A 34 -4.72 7.02 10.29
C LYS A 34 -4.27 8.16 9.37
N SER A 35 -3.35 8.97 9.86
CA SER A 35 -2.67 9.98 9.05
C SER A 35 -1.78 9.32 8.00
N GLU A 36 -1.49 10.05 6.93
CA GLU A 36 -0.54 9.60 5.90
C GLU A 36 0.83 9.26 6.52
N GLU A 37 1.28 10.06 7.48
CA GLU A 37 2.57 9.86 8.16
C GLU A 37 2.60 8.50 8.88
N GLU A 38 1.57 8.17 9.66
CA GLU A 38 1.46 6.86 10.33
C GLU A 38 1.39 5.69 9.33
N ILE A 39 0.71 5.89 8.20
CA ILE A 39 0.61 4.88 7.14
C ILE A 39 2.00 4.64 6.52
N ARG A 40 2.72 5.70 6.17
CA ARG A 40 4.07 5.61 5.58
C ARG A 40 5.07 4.99 6.55
N GLN A 41 5.00 5.35 7.84
CA GLN A 41 5.82 4.73 8.88
C GLN A 41 5.59 3.22 8.98
N SER A 42 4.37 2.74 8.73
CA SER A 42 4.07 1.30 8.73
C SER A 42 4.80 0.53 7.61
N TRP A 43 5.21 1.20 6.54
CA TRP A 43 5.94 0.58 5.42
C TRP A 43 7.44 0.51 5.65
N GLU A 44 8.00 1.41 6.45
CA GLU A 44 9.45 1.59 6.55
C GLU A 44 10.23 0.34 6.99
N PRO A 45 9.71 -0.53 7.89
CA PRO A 45 10.40 -1.79 8.20
C PRO A 45 10.57 -2.70 6.98
N GLY A 46 9.52 -2.87 6.18
CA GLY A 46 9.56 -3.68 4.96
C GLY A 46 10.44 -3.06 3.88
N LEU A 47 10.35 -1.73 3.71
CA LEU A 47 11.19 -0.98 2.78
C LEU A 47 12.67 -1.08 3.17
N SER A 48 12.99 -1.00 4.46
CA SER A 48 14.35 -1.16 4.97
C SER A 48 14.93 -2.54 4.66
N GLN A 49 14.15 -3.59 4.88
CA GLN A 49 14.57 -4.96 4.54
C GLN A 49 14.75 -5.13 3.03
N TYR A 50 13.82 -4.64 2.22
CA TYR A 50 13.93 -4.69 0.76
C TYR A 50 15.15 -3.91 0.24
N LYS A 51 15.45 -2.74 0.82
CA LYS A 51 16.65 -1.94 0.49
C LYS A 51 17.95 -2.71 0.74
N ILE A 52 17.98 -3.66 1.67
CA ILE A 52 19.15 -4.54 1.89
C ILE A 52 19.22 -5.58 0.77
N ILE A 53 18.12 -6.29 0.49
CA ILE A 53 18.06 -7.36 -0.51
C ILE A 53 18.39 -6.82 -1.91
N ARG A 54 17.83 -5.65 -2.28
CA ARG A 54 18.00 -5.08 -3.62
C ARG A 54 19.46 -4.78 -3.97
N LYS A 55 20.32 -4.51 -2.97
CA LYS A 55 21.75 -4.19 -3.19
C LYS A 55 22.49 -5.31 -3.92
N LYS A 56 22.10 -6.56 -3.72
CA LYS A 56 22.71 -7.72 -4.39
C LYS A 56 22.53 -7.70 -5.91
N TYR A 57 21.50 -6.99 -6.39
CA TYR A 57 21.07 -7.02 -7.79
C TYR A 57 21.22 -5.66 -8.48
N LEU A 58 21.86 -4.68 -7.85
CA LEU A 58 22.12 -3.37 -8.46
C LEU A 58 23.21 -3.49 -9.53
N LEU A 59 22.89 -3.05 -10.75
CA LEU A 59 23.83 -2.97 -11.87
C LEU A 59 24.53 -1.60 -11.96
N TYR A 60 23.99 -0.59 -11.27
CA TYR A 60 24.45 0.80 -11.33
C TYR A 60 24.36 1.46 -9.95
N GLN A 61 25.21 2.47 -9.76
CA GLN A 61 25.20 3.37 -8.60
C GLN A 61 24.44 4.65 -8.92
#